data_AF-A0A419SYA2-F1
#
_entry.id   AF-A0A419SYA2-F1
#
_cell.length_a   1.000
_cell.length_b   1.000
_cell.length_c   1.000
_cell.angle_alpha   90.00
_cell.angle_beta   90.00
_cell.angle_gamma   90.00
#
_symmetry.space_group_name_H-M   'P 1'
#
loop_
_entity.id
_entity.type
_entity.pdbx_description
1 polymer ?
#
loop_
_entity_poly.entity_id
_entity_poly.type
_entity_poly.pdbx_seq_one_letter_code
_entity_poly.pdbx_strand_id
1 'polypeptide(L)'
;MMNSKFTDLVTRLKNSIFSGNKEEWLRLLMVEDDVAKQSMNKWFEDYFMVYKVKRCRITLDESYIIKNSCEIRCLVKVQYQEGKEYLADLLLCVKEDVESKKIKIVSIERFYQPALRKKVNWQMVLKQDEPWWKNTLLKEEESEDEELQHIQLARAITRNIRFREAHIQLECASIMTTMMSPVIPNICRQLELPSENSEQNLKYIYDILMDKFHLQITRPDRDNTWASKYLAPWYGIEEILSGKEEGKRIAVSCNFFMSTLYVLLRWYGFRASHLVQFRIINQDYLIVKTVENKLFFISHDNLTLCSQSTIYPSGTINRVFGAEWFIDFKGNDAEISHLLLEEYNLIAQNTFLPTYNPIVKESEIMTVNPNLDTDDFRNTVLRSGDCTKSSIYPWIRYANQTLCVSKPETYIYWSIQSNWGNVNFRNEEEIYQYVDQMGTESIFPENDRLMTADQCIRHQTSGTKDRAVFLLAAFKKYFNAQGCVVFTKKYDYVVYKFEQNSKWILYNVSLQEKSKLIEGEIILAFNNTNSYCVVQNKNCEKQEWFQNNFGDIVKEEMYG
;
A
#
# COMPACT_ATOMS: atom_id res chain seq x y z
N MET A 1 -2.39 -40.07 -17.75
CA MET A 1 -1.82 -39.03 -18.64
C MET A 1 -1.53 -37.71 -17.91
N MET A 2 -2.40 -37.26 -17.00
CA MET A 2 -2.15 -36.02 -16.22
C MET A 2 -1.03 -36.19 -15.17
N ASN A 3 -1.01 -37.32 -14.45
CA ASN A 3 0.01 -37.61 -13.44
C ASN A 3 1.44 -37.65 -14.05
N SER A 4 1.61 -38.22 -15.25
CA SER A 4 2.91 -38.25 -15.95
C SER A 4 3.42 -36.87 -16.35
N LYS A 5 2.53 -35.93 -16.71
CA LYS A 5 2.94 -34.55 -17.04
C LYS A 5 3.40 -33.79 -15.78
N PHE A 6 2.79 -34.04 -14.62
CA PHE A 6 3.22 -33.43 -13.35
C PHE A 6 4.53 -34.02 -12.82
N THR A 7 4.72 -35.34 -12.97
CA THR A 7 6.01 -35.97 -12.65
C THR A 7 7.14 -35.43 -13.53
N ASP A 8 6.89 -35.20 -14.82
CA ASP A 8 7.86 -34.54 -15.73
C ASP A 8 8.23 -33.14 -15.23
N LEU A 9 7.23 -32.30 -14.92
CA LEU A 9 7.46 -30.96 -14.40
C LEU A 9 8.35 -30.97 -13.15
N VAL A 10 8.02 -31.84 -12.17
CA VAL A 10 8.80 -31.94 -10.93
C VAL A 10 10.20 -32.48 -11.15
N THR A 11 10.37 -33.41 -12.08
CA THR A 11 11.70 -33.92 -12.46
C THR A 11 12.55 -32.80 -13.04
N ARG A 12 12.00 -32.01 -13.95
CA ARG A 12 12.68 -30.85 -14.53
C ARG A 12 12.98 -29.78 -13.49
N LEU A 13 12.05 -29.50 -12.56
CA LEU A 13 12.27 -28.58 -11.45
C LEU A 13 13.39 -29.05 -10.52
N LYS A 14 13.41 -30.34 -10.17
CA LYS A 14 14.47 -30.95 -9.37
C LYS A 14 15.83 -30.81 -10.06
N ASN A 15 15.88 -31.09 -11.36
CA ASN A 15 17.10 -30.98 -12.14
C ASN A 15 17.60 -29.54 -12.20
N SER A 16 16.71 -28.57 -12.48
CA SER A 16 17.08 -27.15 -12.53
C SER A 16 17.62 -26.67 -11.19
N ILE A 17 16.97 -27.03 -10.08
CA ILE A 17 17.44 -26.68 -8.72
C ILE A 17 18.79 -27.32 -8.42
N PHE A 18 18.94 -28.61 -8.71
CA PHE A 18 20.18 -29.34 -8.45
C PHE A 18 21.38 -28.80 -9.25
N SER A 19 21.18 -28.48 -10.53
CA SER A 19 22.23 -27.97 -11.40
C SER A 19 22.44 -26.46 -11.30
N GLY A 20 21.54 -25.73 -10.63
CA GLY A 20 21.52 -24.27 -10.66
C GLY A 20 21.35 -23.69 -12.07
N ASN A 21 20.63 -24.38 -12.96
CA ASN A 21 20.53 -23.98 -14.37
C ASN A 21 19.40 -22.97 -14.59
N LYS A 22 19.78 -21.69 -14.74
CA LYS A 22 18.85 -20.57 -14.98
C LYS A 22 18.06 -20.72 -16.28
N GLU A 23 18.63 -21.29 -17.34
CA GLU A 23 17.91 -21.47 -18.60
C GLU A 23 16.80 -22.52 -18.48
N GLU A 24 17.09 -23.64 -17.80
CA GLU A 24 16.08 -24.67 -17.53
C GLU A 24 14.98 -24.14 -16.62
N TRP A 25 15.35 -23.38 -15.59
CA TRP A 25 14.40 -22.67 -14.74
C TRP A 25 13.48 -21.76 -15.56
N LEU A 26 14.02 -20.92 -16.43
CA LEU A 26 13.23 -20.03 -17.29
C LEU A 26 12.28 -20.81 -18.23
N ARG A 27 12.68 -22.00 -18.70
CA ARG A 27 11.83 -22.88 -19.52
C ARG A 27 10.71 -23.57 -18.73
N LEU A 28 10.75 -23.55 -17.40
CA LEU A 28 9.67 -24.04 -16.54
C LEU A 28 8.60 -22.99 -16.29
N LEU A 29 8.92 -21.71 -16.48
CA LEU A 29 8.01 -20.60 -16.17
C LEU A 29 7.12 -20.23 -17.36
N MET A 30 5.88 -19.86 -17.04
CA MET A 30 4.93 -19.20 -17.93
C MET A 30 4.32 -18.02 -17.18
N VAL A 31 5.18 -17.03 -16.94
CA VAL A 31 4.85 -15.78 -16.26
C VAL A 31 4.95 -14.67 -17.27
N GLU A 32 3.82 -14.02 -17.53
CA GLU A 32 3.75 -12.91 -18.49
C GLU A 32 4.29 -11.60 -17.90
N ASP A 33 4.09 -11.37 -16.60
CA ASP A 33 4.57 -10.17 -15.91
C ASP A 33 6.09 -10.22 -15.68
N ASP A 34 6.83 -9.30 -16.30
CA ASP A 34 8.29 -9.23 -16.21
C ASP A 34 8.80 -8.99 -14.78
N VAL A 35 8.07 -8.25 -13.94
CA VAL A 35 8.49 -7.95 -12.56
C VAL A 35 8.36 -9.19 -11.70
N ALA A 36 7.24 -9.91 -11.83
CA ALA A 36 7.03 -11.21 -11.20
C ALA A 36 8.08 -12.22 -11.69
N LYS A 37 8.37 -12.25 -12.98
CA LYS A 37 9.43 -13.09 -13.56
C LYS A 37 10.81 -12.74 -13.01
N GLN A 38 11.15 -11.45 -12.87
CA GLN A 38 12.39 -11.01 -12.24
C GLN A 38 12.47 -11.45 -10.77
N SER A 39 11.39 -11.29 -10.01
CA SER A 39 11.31 -11.73 -8.61
C SER A 39 11.47 -13.26 -8.47
N MET A 40 10.82 -14.04 -9.35
CA MET A 40 10.94 -15.50 -9.36
C MET A 40 12.36 -15.95 -9.74
N ASN A 41 12.99 -15.28 -10.71
CA ASN A 41 14.37 -15.55 -11.07
C ASN A 41 15.33 -15.21 -9.93
N LYS A 42 15.09 -14.08 -9.26
CA LYS A 42 15.94 -13.66 -8.14
C LYS A 42 15.87 -14.66 -6.99
N TRP A 43 14.66 -15.10 -6.64
CA TRP A 43 14.47 -16.17 -5.65
C TRP A 43 15.23 -17.44 -6.06
N PHE A 44 15.13 -17.88 -7.31
CA PHE A 44 15.85 -19.06 -7.78
C PHE A 44 17.38 -18.89 -7.71
N GLU A 45 17.88 -17.73 -8.12
CA GLU A 45 19.30 -17.38 -8.04
C GLU A 45 19.80 -17.42 -6.60
N ASP A 46 19.09 -16.74 -5.70
CA ASP A 46 19.47 -16.63 -4.30
C ASP A 46 19.51 -18.00 -3.63
N TYR A 47 18.42 -18.76 -3.72
CA TYR A 47 18.34 -20.02 -2.99
C TYR A 47 19.14 -21.14 -3.66
N PHE A 48 19.21 -21.22 -4.99
CA PHE A 48 19.73 -22.44 -5.66
C PHE A 48 21.02 -22.23 -6.45
N MET A 49 21.35 -21.00 -6.86
CA MET A 49 22.58 -20.73 -7.61
C MET A 49 23.71 -20.22 -6.70
N VAL A 50 23.43 -19.24 -5.83
CA VAL A 50 24.44 -18.60 -4.97
C VAL A 50 24.99 -19.59 -3.94
N TYR A 51 24.12 -20.28 -3.20
CA TYR A 51 24.53 -21.21 -2.14
C TYR A 51 24.97 -22.61 -2.63
N LYS A 52 24.88 -22.86 -3.95
CA LYS A 52 25.27 -24.12 -4.64
C LYS A 52 24.68 -25.39 -4.01
N VAL A 53 23.73 -25.98 -4.70
CA VAL A 53 23.06 -27.21 -4.25
C VAL A 53 24.00 -28.42 -4.29
N LYS A 54 24.07 -29.17 -3.18
CA LYS A 54 24.74 -30.47 -3.07
C LYS A 54 23.76 -31.62 -3.25
N ARG A 55 22.55 -31.51 -2.70
CA ARG A 55 21.47 -32.50 -2.84
C ARG A 55 20.12 -31.81 -2.94
N CYS A 56 19.25 -32.31 -3.80
CA CYS A 56 17.87 -31.85 -3.92
C CYS A 56 16.92 -33.05 -3.90
N ARG A 57 15.88 -32.98 -3.06
CA ARG A 57 14.76 -33.91 -3.05
C ARG A 57 13.47 -33.10 -3.13
N ILE A 58 12.65 -33.40 -4.13
CA ILE A 58 11.29 -32.87 -4.24
C ILE A 58 10.33 -34.05 -4.10
N THR A 59 9.37 -33.92 -3.19
CA THR A 59 8.33 -34.94 -2.97
C THR A 59 6.98 -34.34 -3.35
N LEU A 60 6.26 -34.99 -4.26
CA LEU A 60 4.91 -34.62 -4.67
C LEU A 60 3.90 -35.11 -3.63
N ASP A 61 2.92 -34.27 -3.30
CA ASP A 61 1.75 -34.69 -2.53
C ASP A 61 0.64 -35.13 -3.48
N GLU A 62 0.59 -36.43 -3.78
CA GLU A 62 -0.39 -37.01 -4.71
C GLU A 62 -1.84 -36.87 -4.23
N SER A 63 -2.06 -36.68 -2.92
CA SER A 63 -3.40 -36.47 -2.36
C SER A 63 -3.99 -35.11 -2.71
N TYR A 64 -3.13 -34.13 -3.05
CA TYR A 64 -3.52 -32.79 -3.45
C TYR A 64 -3.72 -32.65 -4.97
N ILE A 65 -3.24 -33.61 -5.77
CA ILE A 65 -3.27 -33.56 -7.24
C ILE A 65 -4.70 -33.67 -7.83
N ILE A 66 -5.73 -33.92 -7.01
CA ILE A 66 -7.07 -34.35 -7.50
C ILE A 66 -8.23 -33.41 -7.10
N LYS A 67 -7.98 -32.14 -6.75
CA LYS A 67 -9.10 -31.19 -6.51
C LYS A 67 -9.23 -30.05 -7.52
N ASN A 68 -8.14 -29.57 -8.10
CA ASN A 68 -8.14 -28.52 -9.12
C ASN A 68 -7.08 -28.85 -10.17
N SER A 69 -7.43 -28.97 -11.44
CA SER A 69 -6.53 -29.41 -12.55
C SER A 69 -5.36 -28.45 -12.86
N CYS A 70 -5.08 -27.49 -12.00
CA CYS A 70 -4.14 -26.37 -12.20
C CYS A 70 -3.21 -26.13 -11.00
N GLU A 71 -3.18 -27.00 -9.98
CA GLU A 71 -2.36 -26.81 -8.77
C GLU A 71 -1.62 -28.09 -8.38
N ILE A 72 -0.38 -27.95 -7.91
CA ILE A 72 0.47 -29.06 -7.45
C ILE A 72 1.13 -28.67 -6.13
N ARG A 73 1.02 -29.50 -5.10
CA ARG A 73 1.77 -29.34 -3.86
C ARG A 73 3.04 -30.18 -3.87
N CYS A 74 4.17 -29.58 -3.50
CA CYS A 74 5.45 -30.27 -3.38
C CYS A 74 6.28 -29.82 -2.18
N LEU A 75 6.93 -30.78 -1.53
CA LEU A 75 7.90 -30.54 -0.48
C LEU A 75 9.32 -30.53 -1.07
N VAL A 76 9.98 -29.38 -1.04
CA VAL A 76 11.34 -29.16 -1.52
C VAL A 76 12.32 -29.21 -0.35
N LYS A 77 13.29 -30.13 -0.44
CA LYS A 77 14.40 -30.31 0.51
C LYS A 77 15.72 -30.15 -0.23
N VAL A 78 16.52 -29.18 0.16
CA VAL A 78 17.80 -28.87 -0.45
C VAL A 78 18.88 -28.86 0.62
N GLN A 79 20.01 -29.51 0.34
CA GLN A 79 21.23 -29.42 1.13
C GLN A 79 22.28 -28.71 0.29
N TYR A 80 22.90 -27.67 0.84
CA TYR A 80 23.93 -26.86 0.19
C TYR A 80 25.33 -27.43 0.41
N GLN A 81 26.29 -26.99 -0.40
CA GLN A 81 27.69 -27.40 -0.26
C GLN A 81 28.27 -26.99 1.11
N GLU A 82 27.84 -25.85 1.63
CA GLU A 82 28.22 -25.30 2.94
C GLU A 82 27.55 -26.01 4.13
N GLY A 83 26.76 -27.07 3.88
CA GLY A 83 26.07 -27.84 4.93
C GLY A 83 24.75 -27.23 5.42
N LYS A 84 24.36 -26.05 4.94
CA LYS A 84 23.05 -25.45 5.18
C LYS A 84 21.92 -26.28 4.54
N GLU A 85 20.71 -26.14 5.06
CA GLU A 85 19.51 -26.79 4.52
C GLU A 85 18.40 -25.79 4.20
N TYR A 86 17.66 -26.04 3.13
CA TYR A 86 16.42 -25.35 2.80
C TYR A 86 15.27 -26.36 2.73
N LEU A 87 14.18 -26.03 3.43
CA LEU A 87 12.97 -26.83 3.51
C LEU A 87 11.78 -25.91 3.25
N ALA A 88 11.05 -26.18 2.17
CA ALA A 88 9.84 -25.44 1.85
C ALA A 88 8.72 -26.38 1.36
N ASP A 89 7.52 -26.17 1.89
CA ASP A 89 6.28 -26.76 1.40
C ASP A 89 5.64 -25.75 0.45
N LEU A 90 5.60 -26.08 -0.84
CA LEU A 90 5.23 -25.15 -1.91
C LEU A 90 3.97 -25.63 -2.62
N LEU A 91 3.12 -24.67 -2.97
CA LEU A 91 1.99 -24.83 -3.88
C LEU A 91 2.36 -24.17 -5.21
N LEU A 92 2.38 -24.94 -6.29
CA LEU A 92 2.68 -24.51 -7.65
C LEU A 92 1.38 -24.43 -8.44
N CYS A 93 1.05 -23.24 -8.95
CA CYS A 93 -0.02 -23.09 -9.92
C CYS A 93 0.56 -23.32 -11.31
N VAL A 94 -0.12 -24.13 -12.11
CA VAL A 94 0.39 -24.62 -13.39
C VAL A 94 -0.65 -24.54 -14.49
N LYS A 95 -0.17 -24.36 -15.72
CA LYS A 95 -1.01 -24.36 -16.93
C LYS A 95 -0.25 -24.99 -18.09
N GLU A 96 -1.00 -25.60 -19.00
CA GLU A 96 -0.43 -26.18 -20.22
C GLU A 96 -0.14 -25.09 -21.24
N ASP A 97 1.11 -25.07 -21.70
CA ASP A 97 1.58 -24.19 -22.77
C ASP A 97 1.06 -24.69 -24.12
N VAL A 98 0.37 -23.82 -24.86
CA VAL A 98 -0.37 -24.20 -26.08
C VAL A 98 0.56 -24.72 -27.18
N GLU A 99 1.75 -24.11 -27.30
CA GLU A 99 2.73 -24.42 -28.34
C GLU A 99 3.53 -25.69 -28.01
N SER A 100 4.11 -25.76 -26.82
CA SER A 100 4.97 -26.87 -26.42
C SER A 100 4.23 -28.08 -25.85
N LYS A 101 2.92 -27.95 -25.54
CA LYS A 101 2.08 -28.97 -24.87
C LYS A 101 2.63 -29.43 -23.51
N LYS A 102 3.54 -28.64 -22.93
CA LYS A 102 4.16 -28.90 -21.62
C LYS A 102 3.45 -28.12 -20.53
N ILE A 103 3.41 -28.70 -19.34
CA ILE A 103 2.96 -27.98 -18.15
C ILE A 103 4.06 -27.02 -17.72
N LYS A 104 3.68 -25.77 -17.44
CA LYS A 104 4.57 -24.72 -16.95
C LYS A 104 4.01 -24.10 -15.68
N ILE A 105 4.91 -23.56 -14.85
CA ILE A 105 4.61 -22.90 -13.59
C ILE A 105 4.19 -21.46 -13.88
N VAL A 106 3.01 -21.08 -13.40
CA VAL A 106 2.45 -19.74 -13.51
C VAL A 106 2.69 -18.94 -12.24
N SER A 107 2.60 -19.58 -11.07
CA SER A 107 2.94 -18.96 -9.79
C SER A 107 3.43 -20.00 -8.78
N ILE A 108 4.11 -19.51 -7.75
CA ILE A 108 4.62 -20.30 -6.61
C ILE A 108 4.17 -19.60 -5.35
N GLU A 109 3.60 -20.38 -4.43
CA GLU A 109 3.17 -19.94 -3.11
C GLU A 109 3.70 -20.91 -2.06
N ARG A 110 3.91 -20.43 -0.83
CA ARG A 110 4.10 -21.34 0.31
C ARG A 110 2.76 -22.04 0.59
N PHE A 111 2.77 -23.37 0.62
CA PHE A 111 1.61 -24.10 1.08
C PHE A 111 1.39 -23.79 2.56
N TYR A 112 0.17 -23.36 2.87
CA TYR A 112 -0.25 -23.05 4.22
C TYR A 112 -1.58 -23.73 4.45
N GLN A 113 -1.60 -24.59 5.48
CA GLN A 113 -2.81 -25.24 5.95
C GLN A 113 -3.38 -24.39 7.09
N PRO A 114 -4.60 -23.84 6.95
CA PRO A 114 -5.22 -23.09 8.02
C PRO A 114 -5.24 -23.93 9.30
N ALA A 115 -4.63 -23.41 10.35
CA ALA A 115 -4.76 -24.04 11.66
C ALA A 115 -6.20 -23.87 12.15
N LEU A 116 -6.70 -24.81 12.95
CA LEU A 116 -7.95 -24.64 13.70
C LEU A 116 -7.75 -23.50 14.73
N ARG A 117 -7.86 -22.25 14.28
CA ARG A 117 -7.60 -21.03 15.08
C ARG A 117 -8.81 -20.11 15.07
N LYS A 118 -8.81 -19.16 16.01
CA LYS A 118 -9.85 -18.12 16.14
C LYS A 118 -9.95 -17.38 14.82
N LYS A 119 -11.09 -17.48 14.14
CA LYS A 119 -11.35 -16.74 12.91
C LYS A 119 -11.40 -15.25 13.25
N VAL A 120 -10.50 -14.47 12.66
CA VAL A 120 -10.44 -13.01 12.83
C VAL A 120 -11.33 -12.35 11.80
N ASN A 121 -12.13 -11.38 12.25
CA ASN A 121 -12.92 -10.55 11.35
C ASN A 121 -12.07 -9.38 10.84
N TRP A 122 -11.89 -9.33 9.51
CA TRP A 122 -11.17 -8.28 8.78
C TRP A 122 -12.11 -7.18 8.26
N GLN A 123 -13.38 -7.18 8.65
CA GLN A 123 -14.35 -6.18 8.21
C GLN A 123 -13.95 -4.78 8.69
N MET A 124 -14.20 -3.82 7.80
CA MET A 124 -14.09 -2.41 8.09
C MET A 124 -15.37 -1.96 8.79
N VAL A 125 -15.22 -1.37 9.98
CA VAL A 125 -16.35 -0.74 10.68
C VAL A 125 -16.42 0.70 10.20
N LEU A 126 -17.37 1.00 9.31
CA LEU A 126 -17.71 2.37 8.93
C LEU A 126 -18.34 3.05 10.16
N LYS A 127 -17.70 4.06 10.73
CA LYS A 127 -18.31 4.88 11.78
C LYS A 127 -19.22 5.92 11.12
N GLN A 128 -20.43 6.11 11.66
CA GLN A 128 -21.21 7.33 11.48
C GLN A 128 -20.68 8.42 12.42
N ASP A 129 -20.83 9.72 12.18
CA ASP A 129 -20.77 10.54 10.96
C ASP A 129 -20.59 11.97 11.51
N GLU A 130 -19.47 12.22 12.22
CA GLU A 130 -19.11 13.61 12.50
C GLU A 130 -18.61 14.23 11.19
N PRO A 131 -19.13 15.40 10.81
CA PRO A 131 -18.63 16.09 9.63
C PRO A 131 -17.13 16.33 9.76
N TRP A 132 -16.38 15.96 8.73
CA TRP A 132 -14.92 15.99 8.75
C TRP A 132 -14.35 17.37 9.11
N TRP A 133 -15.07 18.45 8.79
CA TRP A 133 -14.69 19.83 9.12
C TRP A 133 -14.87 20.22 10.60
N LYS A 134 -15.54 19.39 11.40
CA LYS A 134 -15.56 19.53 12.86
C LYS A 134 -14.32 18.96 13.52
N ASN A 135 -13.50 18.21 12.78
CA ASN A 135 -12.26 17.65 13.28
C ASN A 135 -11.36 18.78 13.80
N THR A 136 -10.94 18.67 15.06
CA THR A 136 -10.09 19.66 15.73
C THR A 136 -8.74 19.86 15.02
N LEU A 137 -8.29 18.88 14.23
CA LEU A 137 -7.11 18.98 13.38
C LEU A 137 -7.12 20.20 12.44
N LEU A 138 -8.29 20.58 11.91
CA LEU A 138 -8.39 21.68 10.96
C LEU A 138 -8.31 23.06 11.61
N LYS A 139 -8.54 23.16 12.93
CA LYS A 139 -8.65 24.42 13.66
C LYS A 139 -7.33 24.95 14.21
N GLU A 140 -6.29 24.12 14.27
CA GLU A 140 -5.04 24.40 14.98
C GLU A 140 -3.82 24.55 14.05
N GLU A 141 -3.96 24.29 12.76
CA GLU A 141 -2.89 24.54 11.78
C GLU A 141 -2.83 26.04 11.42
N GLU A 142 -2.12 26.84 12.23
CA GLU A 142 -1.33 27.95 11.66
C GLU A 142 -0.18 27.31 10.85
N SER A 143 -0.49 26.68 9.71
CA SER A 143 0.50 25.87 8.99
C SER A 143 1.60 26.76 8.42
N GLU A 144 2.84 26.55 8.86
CA GLU A 144 4.01 26.89 8.05
C GLU A 144 3.81 26.32 6.63
N ASP A 145 4.01 27.15 5.60
CA ASP A 145 3.83 26.74 4.22
C ASP A 145 4.71 25.51 3.92
N GLU A 146 4.08 24.38 3.56
CA GLU A 146 4.81 23.17 3.19
C GLU A 146 5.83 23.46 2.08
N GLU A 147 7.09 23.04 2.24
CA GLU A 147 8.14 23.33 1.24
C GLU A 147 7.94 22.58 -0.09
N LEU A 148 7.25 21.43 -0.05
CA LEU A 148 7.02 20.56 -1.20
C LEU A 148 5.85 21.07 -2.05
N GLN A 149 6.02 21.10 -3.37
CA GLN A 149 4.95 21.48 -4.29
C GLN A 149 3.90 20.37 -4.43
N HIS A 150 2.64 20.73 -4.70
CA HIS A 150 1.52 19.77 -4.86
C HIS A 150 1.83 18.65 -5.87
N ILE A 151 2.54 18.97 -6.96
CA ILE A 151 2.98 17.98 -7.98
C ILE A 151 3.94 16.94 -7.37
N GLN A 152 4.80 17.34 -6.45
CA GLN A 152 5.73 16.42 -5.77
C GLN A 152 4.97 15.55 -4.78
N LEU A 153 4.06 16.15 -4.02
CA LEU A 153 3.21 15.47 -3.03
C LEU A 153 2.25 14.47 -3.67
N ALA A 154 1.85 14.68 -4.93
CA ALA A 154 1.01 13.74 -5.68
C ALA A 154 1.62 12.34 -5.81
N ARG A 155 2.96 12.22 -5.69
CA ARG A 155 3.66 10.94 -5.67
C ARG A 155 3.29 10.09 -4.44
N ALA A 156 2.86 10.74 -3.34
CA ALA A 156 2.42 10.09 -2.12
C ALA A 156 1.07 9.38 -2.25
N ILE A 157 0.23 9.76 -3.22
CA ILE A 157 -1.06 9.11 -3.41
C ILE A 157 -0.84 7.71 -3.98
N THR A 158 -0.13 7.61 -5.10
CA THR A 158 0.11 6.32 -5.77
C THR A 158 1.13 5.45 -5.07
N ARG A 159 2.18 6.01 -4.44
CA ARG A 159 3.26 5.23 -3.79
C ARG A 159 3.81 4.11 -4.68
N ASN A 160 3.82 4.30 -6.00
CA ASN A 160 4.32 3.28 -6.91
C ASN A 160 5.82 3.04 -6.66
N ILE A 161 6.32 1.90 -7.15
CA ILE A 161 7.68 1.46 -6.86
C ILE A 161 8.74 2.49 -7.29
N ARG A 162 8.53 3.17 -8.43
CA ARG A 162 9.47 4.19 -8.93
C ARG A 162 9.56 5.39 -7.98
N PHE A 163 8.43 5.84 -7.44
CA PHE A 163 8.44 6.97 -6.52
C PHE A 163 9.03 6.60 -5.17
N ARG A 164 8.78 5.38 -4.67
CA ARG A 164 9.40 4.89 -3.43
C ARG A 164 10.91 4.68 -3.56
N GLU A 165 11.38 4.23 -4.73
CA GLU A 165 12.81 4.23 -5.04
C GLU A 165 13.42 5.63 -5.11
N ALA A 166 12.63 6.66 -5.44
CA ALA A 166 13.12 8.03 -5.44
C ALA A 166 13.06 8.69 -4.05
N HIS A 167 12.04 8.36 -3.23
CA HIS A 167 11.74 8.99 -1.94
C HIS A 167 11.49 7.91 -0.90
N ILE A 168 12.47 7.65 -0.03
CA ILE A 168 12.38 6.62 1.02
C ILE A 168 11.26 6.92 2.02
N GLN A 169 10.92 8.19 2.23
CA GLN A 169 9.81 8.64 3.06
C GLN A 169 8.47 7.99 2.65
N LEU A 170 8.31 7.65 1.37
CA LEU A 170 7.11 6.97 0.88
C LEU A 170 7.00 5.51 1.36
N GLU A 171 8.11 4.85 1.71
CA GLU A 171 8.06 3.54 2.35
C GLU A 171 7.52 3.66 3.78
N CYS A 172 8.02 4.63 4.55
CA CYS A 172 7.52 4.96 5.89
C CYS A 172 6.03 5.36 5.85
N ALA A 173 5.65 6.22 4.90
CA ALA A 173 4.27 6.63 4.69
C ALA A 173 3.34 5.46 4.35
N SER A 174 3.83 4.46 3.61
CA SER A 174 3.06 3.25 3.31
C SER A 174 2.76 2.46 4.59
N ILE A 175 3.75 2.26 5.45
CA ILE A 175 3.56 1.58 6.74
C ILE A 175 2.62 2.40 7.64
N MET A 176 2.87 3.70 7.80
CA MET A 176 2.10 4.55 8.71
C MET A 176 0.63 4.70 8.31
N THR A 177 0.34 4.80 7.01
CA THR A 177 -1.06 4.82 6.53
C THR A 177 -1.81 3.53 6.84
N THR A 178 -1.11 2.39 6.82
CA THR A 178 -1.70 1.12 7.29
C THR A 178 -1.91 1.14 8.80
N MET A 179 -0.98 1.73 9.57
CA MET A 179 -1.10 1.86 11.03
C MET A 179 -2.30 2.72 11.45
N MET A 180 -2.64 3.75 10.66
CA MET A 180 -3.79 4.62 10.94
C MET A 180 -5.15 3.98 10.61
N SER A 181 -5.17 2.82 9.95
CA SER A 181 -6.42 2.14 9.62
C SER A 181 -7.09 1.54 10.85
N PRO A 182 -8.41 1.71 11.05
CA PRO A 182 -9.15 1.12 12.17
C PRO A 182 -9.20 -0.42 12.13
N VAL A 183 -8.91 -1.02 10.97
CA VAL A 183 -8.86 -2.48 10.81
C VAL A 183 -7.79 -3.11 11.69
N ILE A 184 -6.61 -2.50 11.75
CA ILE A 184 -5.44 -3.05 12.44
C ILE A 184 -5.64 -3.18 13.96
N PRO A 185 -5.94 -2.11 14.72
CA PRO A 185 -6.18 -2.21 16.15
C PRO A 185 -7.37 -3.12 16.46
N ASN A 186 -8.40 -3.14 15.60
CA ASN A 186 -9.52 -4.06 15.76
C ASN A 186 -9.08 -5.54 15.66
N ILE A 187 -8.21 -5.87 14.71
CA ILE A 187 -7.61 -7.22 14.63
C ILE A 187 -6.82 -7.49 15.90
N CYS A 188 -5.92 -6.60 16.31
CA CYS A 188 -5.09 -6.80 17.50
C CYS A 188 -5.93 -7.03 18.78
N ARG A 189 -7.05 -6.30 18.95
CA ARG A 189 -8.00 -6.49 20.05
C ARG A 189 -8.67 -7.87 20.02
N GLN A 190 -9.00 -8.39 18.84
CA GLN A 190 -9.59 -9.73 18.69
C GLN A 190 -8.63 -10.87 19.05
N LEU A 191 -7.31 -10.66 18.92
CA LEU A 191 -6.33 -11.71 19.15
C LEU A 191 -6.13 -12.04 20.65
N GLU A 192 -6.29 -11.06 21.54
CA GLU A 192 -6.19 -11.24 23.01
C GLU A 192 -4.91 -11.98 23.46
N LEU A 193 -3.80 -11.80 22.75
CA LEU A 193 -2.56 -12.54 23.03
C LEU A 193 -1.84 -11.96 24.27
N PRO A 194 -1.22 -12.81 25.10
CA PRO A 194 -0.50 -12.36 26.31
C PRO A 194 0.77 -11.57 25.96
N SER A 195 1.10 -10.53 26.73
CA SER A 195 2.31 -9.72 26.51
C SER A 195 3.62 -10.50 26.68
N GLU A 196 3.58 -11.60 27.43
CA GLU A 196 4.69 -12.54 27.55
C GLU A 196 4.77 -13.43 26.31
N ASN A 197 5.96 -13.89 25.93
CA ASN A 197 6.20 -14.86 24.85
C ASN A 197 6.08 -14.29 23.42
N SER A 198 6.87 -13.26 23.15
CA SER A 198 6.82 -12.50 21.89
C SER A 198 7.15 -13.34 20.64
N GLU A 199 7.94 -14.42 20.78
CA GLU A 199 8.14 -15.39 19.69
C GLU A 199 6.83 -16.10 19.27
N GLN A 200 6.02 -16.56 20.22
CA GLN A 200 4.75 -17.22 19.91
C GLN A 200 3.76 -16.22 19.30
N ASN A 201 3.73 -14.99 19.82
CA ASN A 201 2.88 -13.93 19.29
C ASN A 201 3.26 -13.57 17.85
N LEU A 202 4.55 -13.49 17.53
CA LEU A 202 5.03 -13.28 16.16
C LEU A 202 4.50 -14.37 15.21
N LYS A 203 4.66 -15.65 15.57
CA LYS A 203 4.18 -16.78 14.76
C LYS A 203 2.67 -16.74 14.60
N TYR A 204 1.94 -16.43 15.69
CA TYR A 204 0.49 -16.36 15.66
C TYR A 204 -0.01 -15.25 14.73
N ILE A 205 0.55 -14.04 14.84
CA ILE A 205 0.22 -12.90 13.96
C ILE A 205 0.56 -13.23 12.51
N TYR A 206 1.74 -13.79 12.23
CA TYR A 206 2.13 -14.20 10.88
C TYR A 206 1.11 -15.17 10.26
N ASP A 207 0.68 -16.18 11.01
CA ASP A 207 -0.31 -17.15 10.55
C ASP A 207 -1.68 -16.51 10.28
N ILE A 208 -2.11 -15.52 11.07
CA ILE A 208 -3.35 -14.75 10.81
C ILE A 208 -3.27 -13.99 9.49
N LEU A 209 -2.11 -13.43 9.12
CA LEU A 209 -1.96 -12.85 7.78
C LEU A 209 -2.01 -13.93 6.70
N MET A 210 -1.37 -15.08 6.90
CA MET A 210 -1.40 -16.19 5.93
C MET A 210 -2.80 -16.76 5.73
N ASP A 211 -3.64 -16.77 6.77
CA ASP A 211 -5.06 -17.13 6.71
C ASP A 211 -5.88 -16.18 5.83
N LYS A 212 -5.53 -14.89 5.78
CA LYS A 212 -6.27 -13.86 5.02
C LYS A 212 -5.68 -13.55 3.65
N PHE A 213 -4.37 -13.67 3.49
CA PHE A 213 -3.66 -13.23 2.31
C PHE A 213 -2.94 -14.38 1.61
N HIS A 214 -3.02 -14.40 0.28
CA HIS A 214 -2.14 -15.19 -0.57
C HIS A 214 -0.97 -14.29 -0.96
N LEU A 215 0.20 -14.57 -0.40
CA LEU A 215 1.42 -13.91 -0.85
C LEU A 215 1.86 -14.54 -2.17
N GLN A 216 1.48 -13.90 -3.27
CA GLN A 216 1.84 -14.34 -4.62
C GLN A 216 3.03 -13.53 -5.12
N ILE A 217 3.97 -14.21 -5.77
CA ILE A 217 5.05 -13.53 -6.50
C ILE A 217 4.47 -12.81 -7.75
N THR A 218 3.35 -13.31 -8.28
CA THR A 218 2.59 -12.75 -9.40
C THR A 218 1.47 -11.81 -8.91
N ARG A 219 1.38 -10.61 -9.50
CA ARG A 219 0.29 -9.67 -9.24
C ARG A 219 -0.81 -9.81 -10.28
N PRO A 220 -2.02 -10.31 -9.93
CA PRO A 220 -3.11 -10.50 -10.89
C PRO A 220 -3.74 -9.17 -11.35
N ASP A 221 -3.48 -8.08 -10.63
CA ASP A 221 -3.95 -6.73 -10.93
C ASP A 221 -3.04 -5.97 -11.92
N ARG A 222 -1.97 -6.62 -12.41
CA ARG A 222 -1.06 -6.05 -13.39
C ARG A 222 -1.25 -6.66 -14.77
N ASP A 223 -1.11 -5.83 -15.80
CA ASP A 223 -0.93 -6.27 -17.17
C ASP A 223 0.55 -6.16 -17.58
N ASN A 224 0.89 -6.65 -18.76
CA ASN A 224 2.27 -6.65 -19.23
C ASN A 224 2.78 -5.26 -19.67
N THR A 225 1.99 -4.19 -19.51
CA THR A 225 2.40 -2.85 -19.94
C THR A 225 3.46 -2.26 -19.00
N TRP A 226 4.32 -1.41 -19.56
CA TRP A 226 5.32 -0.65 -18.80
C TRP A 226 4.68 0.21 -17.69
N ALA A 227 3.49 0.76 -17.94
CA ALA A 227 2.75 1.55 -16.97
C ALA A 227 2.29 0.70 -15.78
N SER A 228 1.76 -0.50 -16.03
CA SER A 228 1.32 -1.39 -14.94
C SER A 228 2.47 -1.92 -14.07
N LYS A 229 3.65 -2.11 -14.65
CA LYS A 229 4.84 -2.64 -13.94
C LYS A 229 5.43 -1.68 -12.91
N TYR A 230 5.53 -0.39 -13.25
CA TYR A 230 6.23 0.62 -12.43
C TYR A 230 5.34 1.73 -11.87
N LEU A 231 4.14 1.92 -12.44
CA LEU A 231 3.19 2.96 -12.03
C LEU A 231 1.95 2.39 -11.33
N ALA A 232 1.84 1.07 -11.18
CA ALA A 232 0.77 0.48 -10.40
C ALA A 232 0.78 1.05 -8.97
N PRO A 233 -0.33 1.64 -8.52
CA PRO A 233 -0.40 2.21 -7.19
C PRO A 233 -0.21 1.12 -6.12
N TRP A 234 0.30 1.56 -4.99
CA TRP A 234 0.29 0.81 -3.76
C TRP A 234 -1.02 1.10 -3.02
N TYR A 235 -1.66 0.03 -2.61
CA TYR A 235 -2.99 0.04 -2.03
C TYR A 235 -2.88 0.02 -0.50
N GLY A 236 -3.64 0.90 0.16
CA GLY A 236 -3.87 0.81 1.60
C GLY A 236 -4.69 -0.44 1.96
N ILE A 237 -4.73 -0.79 3.24
CA ILE A 237 -5.48 -1.97 3.70
C ILE A 237 -6.98 -1.85 3.40
N GLU A 238 -7.54 -0.65 3.46
CA GLU A 238 -8.93 -0.37 3.08
C GLU A 238 -9.18 -0.72 1.62
N GLU A 239 -8.27 -0.31 0.74
CA GLU A 239 -8.39 -0.55 -0.70
C GLU A 239 -8.26 -2.04 -1.06
N ILE A 240 -7.42 -2.78 -0.32
CA ILE A 240 -7.28 -4.25 -0.48
C ILE A 240 -8.51 -5.00 -0.01
N LEU A 241 -9.16 -4.54 1.08
CA LEU A 241 -10.31 -5.21 1.68
C LEU A 241 -11.63 -4.83 1.01
N SER A 242 -11.71 -3.65 0.39
CA SER A 242 -12.91 -3.15 -0.27
C SER A 242 -13.49 -4.14 -1.29
N GLY A 243 -14.80 -4.39 -1.20
CA GLY A 243 -15.53 -5.28 -2.10
C GLY A 243 -15.12 -6.76 -2.03
N LYS A 244 -14.31 -7.19 -1.05
CA LYS A 244 -13.89 -8.59 -0.89
C LYS A 244 -14.75 -9.34 0.11
N GLU A 245 -15.22 -10.51 -0.27
CA GLU A 245 -16.00 -11.39 0.61
C GLU A 245 -15.20 -11.84 1.84
N GLU A 246 -15.89 -11.93 2.98
CA GLU A 246 -15.32 -12.43 4.22
C GLU A 246 -14.98 -13.93 4.10
N GLY A 247 -13.82 -14.33 4.62
CA GLY A 247 -13.34 -15.71 4.55
C GLY A 247 -12.67 -16.11 3.23
N LYS A 248 -12.73 -15.28 2.18
CA LYS A 248 -11.86 -15.43 1.01
C LYS A 248 -10.49 -14.83 1.29
N ARG A 249 -9.46 -15.56 0.88
CA ARG A 249 -8.08 -15.09 0.89
C ARG A 249 -7.84 -14.13 -0.29
N ILE A 250 -7.01 -13.12 -0.08
CA ILE A 250 -6.77 -12.04 -1.07
C ILE A 250 -5.32 -12.10 -1.54
N ALA A 251 -5.09 -12.07 -2.85
CA ALA A 251 -3.75 -11.98 -3.41
C ALA A 251 -3.15 -10.59 -3.14
N VAL A 252 -1.94 -10.55 -2.55
CA VAL A 252 -1.25 -9.31 -2.21
C VAL A 252 0.23 -9.37 -2.56
N SER A 253 0.83 -8.19 -2.75
CA SER A 253 2.28 -8.07 -2.96
C SER A 253 3.08 -8.33 -1.67
N CYS A 254 4.35 -8.71 -1.81
CA CYS A 254 5.27 -8.88 -0.68
C CYS A 254 5.37 -7.63 0.19
N ASN A 255 5.43 -6.45 -0.41
CA ASN A 255 5.51 -5.20 0.33
C ASN A 255 4.24 -4.95 1.16
N PHE A 256 3.04 -5.15 0.59
CA PHE A 256 1.80 -5.02 1.38
C PHE A 256 1.77 -6.03 2.54
N PHE A 257 2.16 -7.28 2.29
CA PHE A 257 2.19 -8.32 3.31
C PHE A 257 3.16 -7.96 4.45
N MET A 258 4.40 -7.57 4.11
CA MET A 258 5.43 -7.22 5.10
C MET A 258 5.06 -5.98 5.88
N SER A 259 4.53 -4.95 5.23
CA SER A 259 4.08 -3.73 5.91
C SER A 259 2.88 -4.02 6.81
N THR A 260 1.90 -4.82 6.38
CA THR A 260 0.78 -5.22 7.25
C THR A 260 1.25 -6.03 8.45
N LEU A 261 2.23 -6.92 8.26
CA LEU A 261 2.84 -7.69 9.34
C LEU A 261 3.57 -6.79 10.32
N TYR A 262 4.42 -5.87 9.83
CA TYR A 262 5.10 -4.85 10.63
C TYR A 262 4.08 -4.10 11.49
N VAL A 263 3.00 -3.64 10.87
CA VAL A 263 1.96 -2.83 11.51
C VAL A 263 1.20 -3.61 12.59
N LEU A 264 0.81 -4.85 12.32
CA LEU A 264 0.18 -5.71 13.33
C LEU A 264 1.11 -5.99 14.52
N LEU A 265 2.40 -6.21 14.26
CA LEU A 265 3.40 -6.38 15.33
C LEU A 265 3.59 -5.10 16.15
N ARG A 266 3.67 -3.92 15.51
CA ARG A 266 3.74 -2.63 16.21
C ARG A 266 2.53 -2.41 17.10
N TRP A 267 1.32 -2.54 16.55
CA TRP A 267 0.09 -2.36 17.33
C TRP A 267 -0.04 -3.36 18.45
N TYR A 268 0.44 -4.57 18.26
CA TYR A 268 0.44 -5.59 19.29
C TYR A 268 1.41 -5.28 20.45
N GLY A 269 2.47 -4.52 20.22
CA GLY A 269 3.40 -4.05 21.27
C GLY A 269 4.89 -4.26 20.97
N PHE A 270 5.25 -4.72 19.78
CA PHE A 270 6.65 -4.72 19.36
C PHE A 270 7.15 -3.28 19.22
N ARG A 271 8.36 -3.02 19.70
CA ARG A 271 9.02 -1.70 19.60
C ARG A 271 9.38 -1.41 18.15
N ALA A 272 9.37 -0.12 17.75
CA ALA A 272 9.83 0.29 16.42
C ALA A 272 11.28 -0.16 16.14
N SER A 273 12.14 -0.12 17.16
CA SER A 273 13.53 -0.59 17.07
C SER A 273 13.70 -2.09 16.83
N HIS A 274 12.64 -2.88 17.06
CA HIS A 274 12.68 -4.32 16.90
C HIS A 274 12.26 -4.77 15.49
N LEU A 275 11.78 -3.86 14.65
CA LEU A 275 11.21 -4.18 13.36
C LEU A 275 11.98 -3.41 12.29
N VAL A 276 12.61 -4.13 11.37
CA VAL A 276 13.40 -3.53 10.30
C VAL A 276 12.93 -4.08 8.97
N GLN A 277 12.23 -3.26 8.19
CA GLN A 277 11.86 -3.60 6.82
C GLN A 277 12.93 -3.10 5.84
N PHE A 278 13.19 -3.88 4.80
CA PHE A 278 14.16 -3.53 3.78
C PHE A 278 13.81 -4.19 2.45
N ARG A 279 14.37 -3.65 1.36
CA ARG A 279 14.11 -4.13 0.00
C ARG A 279 15.39 -4.59 -0.68
N ILE A 280 15.30 -5.73 -1.34
CA ILE A 280 16.29 -6.19 -2.32
C ILE A 280 15.56 -6.40 -3.64
N ILE A 281 15.95 -5.62 -4.65
CA ILE A 281 15.28 -5.56 -5.96
C ILE A 281 13.81 -5.17 -5.79
N ASN A 282 12.86 -6.08 -5.98
CA ASN A 282 11.41 -5.84 -5.91
C ASN A 282 10.75 -6.65 -4.78
N GLN A 283 11.55 -7.17 -3.85
CA GLN A 283 11.08 -7.96 -2.73
C GLN A 283 11.38 -7.26 -1.41
N ASP A 284 10.36 -7.20 -0.57
CA ASP A 284 10.47 -6.67 0.78
C ASP A 284 10.63 -7.82 1.76
N TYR A 285 11.44 -7.56 2.77
CA TYR A 285 11.81 -8.48 3.83
C TYR A 285 11.67 -7.77 5.16
N LEU A 286 11.47 -8.54 6.22
CA LEU A 286 11.34 -8.02 7.58
C LEU A 286 12.27 -8.79 8.52
N ILE A 287 13.09 -8.05 9.28
CA ILE A 287 13.76 -8.58 10.47
C ILE A 287 12.94 -8.20 11.70
N VAL A 288 12.66 -9.20 12.55
CA VAL A 288 11.95 -9.02 13.81
C VAL A 288 12.83 -9.46 14.97
N LYS A 289 13.12 -8.55 15.89
CA LYS A 289 13.74 -8.85 17.18
C LYS A 289 12.64 -9.09 18.22
N THR A 290 12.65 -10.26 18.84
CA THR A 290 11.73 -10.56 19.94
C THR A 290 12.27 -9.99 21.26
N VAL A 291 11.40 -9.87 22.27
CA VAL A 291 11.80 -9.40 23.62
C VAL A 291 12.83 -10.35 24.24
N GLU A 292 12.82 -11.63 23.85
CA GLU A 292 13.82 -12.62 24.24
C GLU A 292 15.14 -12.53 23.45
N ASN A 293 15.37 -11.40 22.74
CA ASN A 293 16.54 -11.13 21.90
C ASN A 293 16.78 -12.15 20.77
N LYS A 294 15.73 -12.86 20.34
CA LYS A 294 15.81 -13.71 19.14
C LYS A 294 15.55 -12.87 17.91
N LEU A 295 16.32 -13.11 16.85
CA LEU A 295 16.14 -12.45 15.57
C LEU A 295 15.44 -13.40 14.61
N PHE A 296 14.38 -12.94 13.97
CA PHE A 296 13.68 -13.66 12.91
C PHE A 296 13.83 -12.91 11.59
N PHE A 297 14.13 -13.66 10.53
CA PHE A 297 14.11 -13.20 9.17
C PHE A 297 12.85 -13.71 8.47
N ILE A 298 12.09 -12.78 7.90
CA ILE A 298 10.81 -13.07 7.25
C ILE A 298 10.92 -12.66 5.78
N SER A 299 10.69 -13.64 4.91
CA SER A 299 10.68 -13.53 3.45
C SER A 299 9.30 -13.95 2.91
N HIS A 300 9.13 -13.89 1.59
CA HIS A 300 7.88 -14.29 0.96
C HIS A 300 7.55 -15.78 1.10
N ASP A 301 8.55 -16.61 1.39
CA ASP A 301 8.43 -18.06 1.49
C ASP A 301 8.64 -18.58 2.92
N ASN A 302 9.16 -17.77 3.86
CA ASN A 302 9.47 -18.28 5.18
C ASN A 302 9.47 -17.26 6.33
N LEU A 303 9.30 -17.79 7.54
CA LEU A 303 9.62 -17.14 8.82
C LEU A 303 10.68 -18.00 9.48
N THR A 304 11.90 -17.47 9.60
CA THR A 304 13.09 -18.24 10.00
C THR A 304 13.77 -17.60 11.19
N LEU A 305 14.11 -18.39 12.21
CA LEU A 305 15.00 -17.93 13.28
C LEU A 305 16.40 -17.72 12.70
N CYS A 306 16.95 -16.51 12.86
CA CYS A 306 18.30 -16.17 12.41
C CYS A 306 19.34 -17.00 13.18
N SER A 307 20.26 -17.59 12.43
CA SER A 307 21.38 -18.36 12.91
C SER A 307 22.48 -18.36 11.85
N GLN A 308 23.62 -18.99 12.14
CA GLN A 308 24.70 -19.15 11.16
C GLN A 308 24.27 -19.94 9.91
N SER A 309 23.24 -20.81 10.04
CA SER A 309 22.70 -21.58 8.92
C SER A 309 21.63 -20.85 8.12
N THR A 310 21.22 -19.64 8.54
CA THR A 310 20.23 -18.85 7.80
C THR A 310 20.75 -18.49 6.41
N ILE A 311 19.84 -18.54 5.46
CA ILE A 311 20.05 -18.23 4.04
C ILE A 311 19.41 -16.87 3.83
N TYR A 312 20.22 -15.92 3.37
CA TYR A 312 19.78 -14.56 3.11
C TYR A 312 19.76 -14.30 1.61
N PRO A 313 18.82 -13.48 1.12
CA PRO A 313 18.82 -13.05 -0.28
C PRO A 313 20.13 -12.30 -0.61
N SER A 314 20.68 -12.54 -1.79
CA SER A 314 21.88 -11.82 -2.23
C SER A 314 21.51 -10.49 -2.86
N GLY A 315 22.34 -9.47 -2.69
CA GLY A 315 22.12 -8.16 -3.31
C GLY A 315 22.48 -7.01 -2.38
N THR A 316 22.55 -5.81 -2.95
CA THR A 316 22.87 -4.61 -2.18
C THR A 316 21.63 -4.09 -1.47
N ILE A 317 21.71 -3.97 -0.14
CA ILE A 317 20.71 -3.27 0.65
C ILE A 317 21.04 -1.79 0.60
N ASN A 318 20.26 -1.05 -0.19
CA ASN A 318 20.45 0.39 -0.31
C ASN A 318 19.67 1.17 0.76
N ARG A 319 18.66 0.54 1.39
CA ARG A 319 17.72 1.21 2.29
C ARG A 319 17.16 0.25 3.33
N VAL A 320 16.96 0.76 4.54
CA VAL A 320 16.20 0.13 5.62
C VAL A 320 15.23 1.15 6.20
N PHE A 321 14.07 0.70 6.66
CA PHE A 321 13.01 1.59 7.12
C PHE A 321 12.06 0.92 8.11
N GLY A 322 11.45 1.75 8.95
CA GLY A 322 10.27 1.46 9.77
C GLY A 322 9.14 2.46 9.46
N ALA A 323 8.11 2.51 10.31
CA ALA A 323 7.01 3.47 10.13
C ALA A 323 7.46 4.91 10.44
N GLU A 324 8.30 5.06 11.45
CA GLU A 324 8.70 6.35 12.03
C GLU A 324 10.16 6.74 11.71
N TRP A 325 10.89 5.92 10.95
CA TRP A 325 12.33 6.11 10.74
C TRP A 325 12.83 5.44 9.45
N PHE A 326 13.95 5.93 8.92
CA PHE A 326 14.63 5.30 7.78
C PHE A 326 16.14 5.57 7.76
N ILE A 327 16.86 4.75 7.00
CA ILE A 327 18.26 4.96 6.60
C ILE A 327 18.38 4.70 5.09
N ASP A 328 18.85 5.68 4.33
CA ASP A 328 19.20 5.55 2.91
C ASP A 328 20.73 5.52 2.74
N PHE A 329 21.28 4.31 2.55
CA PHE A 329 22.71 4.08 2.33
C PHE A 329 23.20 4.69 1.01
N LYS A 330 22.33 4.89 0.02
CA LYS A 330 22.70 5.49 -1.27
C LYS A 330 22.84 7.01 -1.17
N GLY A 331 21.94 7.63 -0.42
CA GLY A 331 21.92 9.08 -0.19
C GLY A 331 22.79 9.54 0.98
N ASN A 332 23.19 8.61 1.86
CA ASN A 332 23.77 8.91 3.18
C ASN A 332 22.88 9.88 3.96
N ASP A 333 21.58 9.62 3.94
CA ASP A 333 20.53 10.39 4.60
C ASP A 333 19.75 9.46 5.54
N ALA A 334 19.34 9.98 6.69
CA ALA A 334 18.63 9.20 7.70
C ALA A 334 17.74 10.11 8.57
N GLU A 335 16.57 9.57 8.90
CA GLU A 335 15.68 10.11 9.92
C GLU A 335 15.49 8.99 10.94
N ILE A 336 16.26 9.03 12.02
CA ILE A 336 16.34 7.96 13.01
C ILE A 336 16.89 8.54 14.31
N SER A 337 16.32 8.20 15.46
CA SER A 337 16.83 8.62 16.77
C SER A 337 18.05 7.80 17.20
N HIS A 338 18.82 8.31 18.17
CA HIS A 338 20.03 7.63 18.64
C HIS A 338 19.74 6.21 19.18
N LEU A 339 18.68 6.08 19.99
CA LEU A 339 18.26 4.80 20.56
C LEU A 339 17.84 3.78 19.49
N LEU A 340 17.15 4.23 18.45
CA LEU A 340 16.78 3.38 17.32
C LEU A 340 18.02 2.92 16.54
N LEU A 341 18.98 3.82 16.32
CA LEU A 341 20.19 3.52 15.59
C LEU A 341 21.08 2.50 16.30
N GLU A 342 21.21 2.60 17.62
CA GLU A 342 21.95 1.63 18.43
C GLU A 342 21.34 0.22 18.31
N GLU A 343 20.03 0.12 18.48
CA GLU A 343 19.30 -1.15 18.33
C GLU A 343 19.37 -1.69 16.90
N TYR A 344 19.23 -0.83 15.89
CA TYR A 344 19.42 -1.20 14.50
C TYR A 344 20.81 -1.78 14.26
N ASN A 345 21.86 -1.11 14.74
CA ASN A 345 23.23 -1.56 14.56
C ASN A 345 23.50 -2.90 15.27
N LEU A 346 22.86 -3.17 16.42
CA LEU A 346 22.89 -4.49 17.05
C LEU A 346 22.23 -5.56 16.17
N ILE A 347 21.08 -5.25 15.55
CA ILE A 347 20.43 -6.16 14.59
C ILE A 347 21.35 -6.38 13.38
N ALA A 348 21.93 -5.33 12.82
CA ALA A 348 22.79 -5.39 11.65
C ALA A 348 24.04 -6.26 11.90
N GLN A 349 24.70 -6.10 13.05
CA GLN A 349 25.87 -6.90 13.43
C GLN A 349 25.57 -8.41 13.55
N ASN A 350 24.33 -8.79 13.86
CA ASN A 350 23.91 -10.18 14.03
C ASN A 350 23.19 -10.74 12.81
N THR A 351 23.15 -9.98 11.71
CA THR A 351 22.49 -10.35 10.46
C THR A 351 23.38 -9.97 9.28
N PHE A 352 22.81 -9.85 8.09
CA PHE A 352 23.51 -9.43 6.87
C PHE A 352 23.23 -7.97 6.51
N LEU A 353 22.47 -7.25 7.35
CA LEU A 353 22.19 -5.84 7.11
C LEU A 353 23.46 -4.99 7.30
N PRO A 354 23.66 -3.94 6.51
CA PRO A 354 24.79 -3.03 6.68
C PRO A 354 24.65 -2.20 7.96
N THR A 355 25.74 -2.03 8.71
CA THR A 355 25.77 -1.08 9.83
C THR A 355 25.75 0.36 9.29
N TYR A 356 25.28 1.31 10.11
CA TYR A 356 25.20 2.72 9.74
C TYR A 356 25.83 3.61 10.82
N ASN A 357 26.66 4.54 10.38
CA ASN A 357 27.39 5.51 11.22
C ASN A 357 27.64 6.79 10.36
N PRO A 358 26.73 7.80 10.17
CA PRO A 358 26.57 8.98 11.08
C PRO A 358 25.29 9.89 10.84
N ILE A 359 25.29 11.12 11.42
CA ILE A 359 24.26 12.20 11.51
C ILE A 359 22.82 11.71 11.76
N VAL A 360 22.49 11.64 13.05
CA VAL A 360 21.17 11.35 13.60
C VAL A 360 20.35 12.64 13.61
N LYS A 361 19.18 12.62 12.97
CA LYS A 361 18.12 13.60 13.26
C LYS A 361 17.20 12.98 14.31
N GLU A 362 17.06 13.66 15.46
CA GLU A 362 16.09 13.28 16.49
C GLU A 362 14.69 13.21 15.85
N SER A 363 14.10 12.02 15.90
CA SER A 363 12.74 11.74 15.44
C SER A 363 11.96 11.18 16.62
N GLU A 364 10.75 11.69 16.83
CA GLU A 364 9.87 11.20 17.87
C GLU A 364 9.37 9.79 17.52
N ILE A 365 9.45 8.87 18.49
CA ILE A 365 8.91 7.52 18.34
C ILE A 365 7.53 7.50 18.96
N MET A 366 6.53 7.17 18.15
CA MET A 366 5.15 7.10 18.62
C MET A 366 4.91 5.88 19.52
N THR A 367 4.16 6.13 20.60
CA THR A 367 3.66 5.06 21.47
C THR A 367 2.42 4.43 20.82
N VAL A 368 2.42 3.10 20.69
CA VAL A 368 1.33 2.34 20.04
C VAL A 368 1.02 1.10 20.86
N ASN A 369 -0.26 0.82 21.10
CA ASN A 369 -0.75 -0.41 21.73
C ASN A 369 -2.22 -0.67 21.35
N PRO A 370 -2.77 -1.89 21.50
CA PRO A 370 -4.10 -2.24 20.99
C PRO A 370 -5.27 -1.52 21.66
N ASN A 371 -5.05 -0.94 22.84
CA ASN A 371 -6.08 -0.22 23.60
C ASN A 371 -6.09 1.28 23.33
N LEU A 372 -5.12 1.77 22.55
CA LEU A 372 -5.05 3.17 22.18
C LEU A 372 -6.19 3.49 21.20
N ASP A 373 -6.86 4.62 21.42
CA ASP A 373 -7.92 5.06 20.52
C ASP A 373 -7.33 5.37 19.14
N THR A 374 -7.92 4.79 18.10
CA THR A 374 -7.38 4.90 16.73
C THR A 374 -7.52 6.31 16.18
N ASP A 375 -8.58 7.03 16.56
CA ASP A 375 -8.79 8.40 16.12
C ASP A 375 -7.76 9.31 16.82
N ASP A 376 -7.47 9.08 18.10
CA ASP A 376 -6.39 9.77 18.81
C ASP A 376 -5.01 9.49 18.22
N PHE A 377 -4.71 8.23 17.85
CA PHE A 377 -3.46 7.87 17.16
C PHE A 377 -3.32 8.64 15.85
N ARG A 378 -4.36 8.54 15.01
CA ARG A 378 -4.40 9.16 13.70
C ARG A 378 -4.26 10.67 13.81
N ASN A 379 -4.99 11.29 14.74
CA ASN A 379 -4.89 12.72 15.01
C ASN A 379 -3.49 13.11 15.47
N THR A 380 -2.85 12.29 16.31
CA THR A 380 -1.45 12.53 16.72
C THR A 380 -0.52 12.50 15.50
N VAL A 381 -0.60 11.47 14.66
CA VAL A 381 0.22 11.34 13.44
C VAL A 381 0.02 12.52 12.49
N LEU A 382 -1.22 12.94 12.27
CA LEU A 382 -1.54 14.04 11.37
C LEU A 382 -1.12 15.42 11.95
N ARG A 383 -0.95 15.54 13.27
CA ARG A 383 -0.40 16.73 13.96
C ARG A 383 1.13 16.72 14.05
N SER A 384 1.75 15.54 13.94
CA SER A 384 3.20 15.40 14.12
C SER A 384 3.99 16.18 13.07
N GLY A 385 5.07 16.79 13.55
CA GLY A 385 5.71 17.96 12.95
C GLY A 385 6.77 17.73 11.89
N ASP A 386 7.34 18.86 11.47
CA ASP A 386 8.30 19.12 10.39
C ASP A 386 7.70 19.06 8.97
N CYS A 387 7.45 20.24 8.40
CA CYS A 387 7.01 20.46 7.01
C CYS A 387 8.17 20.51 6.00
N THR A 388 9.41 20.24 6.42
CA THR A 388 10.58 20.23 5.53
C THR A 388 10.55 19.05 4.56
N LYS A 389 11.29 19.19 3.45
CA LYS A 389 11.44 18.12 2.45
C LYS A 389 12.04 16.83 2.98
N SER A 390 12.81 16.87 4.07
CA SER A 390 13.45 15.68 4.63
C SER A 390 12.51 14.83 5.48
N SER A 391 11.52 15.45 6.10
CA SER A 391 10.56 14.82 7.03
C SER A 391 9.65 13.80 6.33
N ILE A 392 9.32 12.72 7.04
CA ILE A 392 8.31 11.74 6.61
C ILE A 392 6.87 12.26 6.68
N TYR A 393 6.57 13.23 7.55
CA TYR A 393 5.20 13.59 7.94
C TYR A 393 4.35 14.23 6.83
N PRO A 394 4.87 15.13 5.98
CA PRO A 394 4.14 15.60 4.80
C PRO A 394 3.71 14.42 3.93
N TRP A 395 4.63 13.50 3.62
CA TRP A 395 4.34 12.32 2.80
C TRP A 395 3.26 11.43 3.41
N ILE A 396 3.24 11.26 4.72
CA ILE A 396 2.20 10.50 5.45
C ILE A 396 0.81 11.11 5.25
N ARG A 397 0.67 12.44 5.39
CA ARG A 397 -0.63 13.12 5.24
C ARG A 397 -1.24 12.92 3.84
N TYR A 398 -0.45 13.15 2.80
CA TYR A 398 -0.92 12.97 1.41
C TYR A 398 -1.10 11.50 1.02
N ALA A 399 -0.30 10.58 1.58
CA ALA A 399 -0.50 9.14 1.39
C ALA A 399 -1.77 8.62 2.08
N ASN A 400 -2.17 9.23 3.20
CA ASN A 400 -3.44 8.94 3.87
C ASN A 400 -4.64 9.47 3.07
N GLN A 401 -4.40 10.44 2.19
CA GLN A 401 -5.42 11.13 1.38
C GLN A 401 -6.44 11.89 2.23
N THR A 402 -5.99 12.45 3.37
CA THR A 402 -6.83 13.29 4.25
C THR A 402 -7.01 14.70 3.69
N LEU A 403 -8.15 15.31 3.99
CA LEU A 403 -8.47 16.71 3.74
C LEU A 403 -7.80 17.67 4.73
N CYS A 404 -7.21 17.17 5.81
CA CYS A 404 -6.39 17.92 6.75
C CYS A 404 -4.98 18.12 6.19
N VAL A 405 -4.87 18.84 5.07
CA VAL A 405 -3.62 19.17 4.38
C VAL A 405 -3.64 20.60 3.86
N SER A 406 -2.47 21.19 3.66
CA SER A 406 -2.36 22.57 3.13
C SER A 406 -2.49 22.67 1.61
N LYS A 407 -2.28 21.57 0.86
CA LYS A 407 -2.31 21.53 -0.61
C LYS A 407 -3.24 20.44 -1.19
N PRO A 408 -4.56 20.51 -0.94
CA PRO A 408 -5.53 19.51 -1.41
C PRO A 408 -5.63 19.43 -2.95
N GLU A 409 -5.06 20.39 -3.69
CA GLU A 409 -4.98 20.36 -5.16
C GLU A 409 -4.24 19.14 -5.68
N THR A 410 -3.36 18.60 -4.85
CA THR A 410 -2.65 17.34 -5.05
C THR A 410 -3.60 16.20 -5.48
N TYR A 411 -4.81 16.13 -4.89
CA TYR A 411 -5.78 15.08 -5.17
C TYR A 411 -6.46 15.23 -6.55
N ILE A 412 -6.80 16.46 -6.96
CA ILE A 412 -7.32 16.74 -8.31
C ILE A 412 -6.20 16.53 -9.34
N TYR A 413 -5.01 17.05 -9.08
CA TYR A 413 -3.85 16.91 -9.95
C TYR A 413 -3.58 15.43 -10.25
N TRP A 414 -3.47 14.58 -9.22
CA TRP A 414 -3.27 13.15 -9.42
C TRP A 414 -4.43 12.50 -10.16
N SER A 415 -5.68 12.85 -9.80
CA SER A 415 -6.87 12.30 -10.46
C SER A 415 -6.90 12.59 -11.98
N ILE A 416 -6.38 13.74 -12.42
CA ILE A 416 -6.25 14.07 -13.85
C ILE A 416 -5.12 13.25 -14.50
N GLN A 417 -3.98 13.14 -13.82
CA GLN A 417 -2.77 12.48 -14.36
C GLN A 417 -2.85 10.95 -14.34
N SER A 418 -3.67 10.37 -13.47
CA SER A 418 -3.76 8.92 -13.29
C SER A 418 -4.30 8.23 -14.54
N ASN A 419 -3.91 6.97 -14.73
CA ASN A 419 -4.39 6.15 -15.83
C ASN A 419 -5.81 5.65 -15.53
N TRP A 420 -6.78 6.01 -16.37
CA TRP A 420 -8.20 5.64 -16.22
C TRP A 420 -8.55 4.34 -16.95
N GLY A 421 -7.54 3.64 -17.48
CA GLY A 421 -7.72 2.39 -18.22
C GLY A 421 -8.53 2.61 -19.49
N ASN A 422 -9.59 1.82 -19.64
CA ASN A 422 -10.47 1.87 -20.81
C ASN A 422 -11.58 2.94 -20.70
N VAL A 423 -11.66 3.67 -19.59
CA VAL A 423 -12.66 4.72 -19.41
C VAL A 423 -12.30 5.91 -20.29
N ASN A 424 -13.23 6.32 -21.16
CA ASN A 424 -13.10 7.47 -22.03
C ASN A 424 -14.48 8.08 -22.27
N PHE A 425 -14.60 9.39 -22.07
CA PHE A 425 -15.87 10.11 -22.17
C PHE A 425 -15.87 11.02 -23.39
N ARG A 426 -16.97 10.99 -24.15
CA ARG A 426 -17.15 11.79 -25.37
C ARG A 426 -17.95 13.06 -25.13
N ASN A 427 -18.79 13.09 -24.09
CA ASN A 427 -19.62 14.22 -23.70
C ASN A 427 -19.84 14.25 -22.18
N GLU A 428 -20.47 15.32 -21.69
CA GLU A 428 -20.80 15.57 -20.29
C GLU A 428 -21.80 14.52 -19.75
N GLU A 429 -22.78 14.14 -20.56
CA GLU A 429 -23.83 13.19 -20.19
C GLU A 429 -23.27 11.79 -19.89
N GLU A 430 -22.28 11.32 -20.65
CA GLU A 430 -21.60 10.04 -20.39
C GLU A 430 -20.88 10.04 -19.02
N ILE A 431 -20.35 11.18 -18.57
CA ILE A 431 -19.73 11.30 -17.25
C ILE A 431 -20.79 11.15 -16.16
N TYR A 432 -21.92 11.86 -16.28
CA TYR A 432 -22.99 11.77 -15.29
C TYR A 432 -23.58 10.35 -15.23
N GLN A 433 -23.89 9.76 -16.37
CA GLN A 433 -24.36 8.37 -16.44
C GLN A 433 -23.39 7.38 -15.79
N TYR A 434 -22.09 7.62 -15.91
CA TYR A 434 -21.07 6.78 -15.28
C TYR A 434 -21.08 6.94 -13.75
N VAL A 435 -21.20 8.16 -13.24
CA VAL A 435 -21.32 8.43 -11.79
C VAL A 435 -22.62 7.85 -11.21
N ASP A 436 -23.73 7.90 -11.96
CA ASP A 436 -25.03 7.34 -11.55
C ASP A 436 -24.98 5.81 -11.38
N GLN A 437 -24.08 5.14 -12.11
CA GLN A 437 -23.88 3.70 -12.03
C GLN A 437 -22.93 3.27 -10.90
N MET A 438 -22.17 4.20 -10.31
CA MET A 438 -21.28 3.88 -9.20
C MET A 438 -22.04 3.69 -7.88
N GLY A 439 -21.49 2.84 -7.01
CA GLY A 439 -21.85 2.82 -5.60
C GLY A 439 -21.69 4.20 -4.94
N THR A 440 -22.44 4.43 -3.86
CA THR A 440 -22.55 5.74 -3.17
C THR A 440 -21.65 5.87 -1.94
N GLU A 441 -20.85 4.84 -1.65
CA GLU A 441 -20.02 4.78 -0.44
C GLU A 441 -18.54 4.95 -0.80
N SER A 442 -17.81 5.64 0.08
CA SER A 442 -16.36 5.69 0.00
C SER A 442 -15.76 4.36 0.44
N ILE A 443 -14.60 4.00 -0.10
CA ILE A 443 -13.83 2.85 0.43
C ILE A 443 -13.18 3.18 1.77
N PHE A 444 -13.11 4.46 2.16
CA PHE A 444 -12.51 4.88 3.42
C PHE A 444 -13.58 5.04 4.52
N PRO A 445 -13.33 4.49 5.72
CA PRO A 445 -14.23 4.66 6.87
C PRO A 445 -14.14 6.07 7.46
N GLU A 446 -13.02 6.78 7.26
CA GLU A 446 -12.82 8.13 7.77
C GLU A 446 -13.35 9.18 6.79
N ASN A 447 -14.26 10.03 7.27
CA ASN A 447 -14.93 11.03 6.44
C ASN A 447 -14.01 12.14 5.91
N ASP A 448 -12.85 12.36 6.52
CA ASP A 448 -11.89 13.35 6.06
C ASP A 448 -11.00 12.83 4.93
N ARG A 449 -11.08 11.54 4.57
CA ARG A 449 -10.32 10.99 3.46
C ARG A 449 -11.05 11.16 2.13
N LEU A 450 -10.28 11.19 1.05
CA LEU A 450 -10.76 11.28 -0.33
C LEU A 450 -10.25 10.14 -1.18
N MET A 451 -11.14 9.57 -1.99
CA MET A 451 -10.76 8.72 -3.12
C MET A 451 -10.38 9.58 -4.32
N THR A 452 -9.30 9.20 -5.01
CA THR A 452 -8.96 9.79 -6.31
C THR A 452 -9.82 9.18 -7.42
N ALA A 453 -9.86 9.84 -8.58
CA ALA A 453 -10.71 9.37 -9.69
C ALA A 453 -10.38 7.94 -10.14
N ASP A 454 -9.10 7.55 -10.14
CA ASP A 454 -8.70 6.18 -10.47
C ASP A 454 -9.15 5.15 -9.42
N GLN A 455 -9.24 5.53 -8.14
CA GLN A 455 -9.81 4.67 -7.11
C GLN A 455 -11.33 4.51 -7.31
N CYS A 456 -12.05 5.60 -7.64
CA CYS A 456 -13.48 5.54 -7.95
C CYS A 456 -13.75 4.60 -9.14
N ILE A 457 -12.92 4.68 -10.19
CA ILE A 457 -13.01 3.79 -11.35
C ILE A 457 -12.69 2.34 -10.99
N ARG A 458 -11.63 2.08 -10.22
CA ARG A 458 -11.25 0.69 -9.88
C ARG A 458 -12.29 -0.01 -9.02
N HIS A 459 -12.87 0.71 -8.06
CA HIS A 459 -13.82 0.14 -7.09
C HIS A 459 -15.28 0.32 -7.48
N GLN A 460 -15.57 1.08 -8.54
CA GLN A 460 -16.93 1.37 -9.02
C GLN A 460 -17.84 1.91 -7.90
N THR A 461 -17.27 2.70 -7.00
CA THR A 461 -17.97 3.33 -5.88
C THR A 461 -17.31 4.64 -5.52
N SER A 462 -18.07 5.55 -4.91
CA SER A 462 -17.59 6.86 -4.47
C SER A 462 -18.58 7.51 -3.51
N GLY A 463 -18.07 8.12 -2.44
CA GLY A 463 -18.84 9.06 -1.62
C GLY A 463 -19.06 10.39 -2.35
N THR A 464 -19.85 11.30 -1.77
CA THR A 464 -20.18 12.60 -2.41
C THR A 464 -18.94 13.46 -2.70
N LYS A 465 -17.99 13.52 -1.76
CA LYS A 465 -16.72 14.25 -1.93
C LYS A 465 -15.85 13.63 -3.04
N ASP A 466 -15.79 12.30 -3.05
CA ASP A 466 -15.04 11.52 -4.03
C ASP A 466 -15.60 11.74 -5.44
N ARG A 467 -16.93 11.78 -5.56
CA ARG A 467 -17.64 12.11 -6.81
C ARG A 467 -17.33 13.52 -7.30
N ALA A 468 -17.27 14.50 -6.40
CA ALA A 468 -16.90 15.87 -6.77
C ALA A 468 -15.50 15.93 -7.38
N VAL A 469 -14.54 15.26 -6.74
CA VAL A 469 -13.15 15.10 -7.22
C VAL A 469 -13.12 14.39 -8.58
N PHE A 470 -13.85 13.27 -8.72
CA PHE A 470 -13.95 12.51 -9.96
C PHE A 470 -14.51 13.37 -11.10
N LEU A 471 -15.63 14.06 -10.88
CA LEU A 471 -16.31 14.90 -11.88
C LEU A 471 -15.41 16.02 -12.36
N LEU A 472 -14.78 16.78 -11.45
CA LEU A 472 -13.86 17.86 -11.85
C LEU A 472 -12.68 17.30 -12.64
N ALA A 473 -12.10 16.19 -12.19
CA ALA A 473 -11.00 15.54 -12.90
C ALA A 473 -11.41 15.06 -14.29
N ALA A 474 -12.61 14.51 -14.45
CA ALA A 474 -13.14 14.03 -15.73
C ALA A 474 -13.35 15.19 -16.70
N PHE A 475 -14.04 16.25 -16.26
CA PHE A 475 -14.25 17.44 -17.08
C PHE A 475 -12.92 18.10 -17.49
N LYS A 476 -11.94 18.14 -16.58
CA LYS A 476 -10.60 18.66 -16.90
C LYS A 476 -9.86 17.77 -17.88
N LYS A 477 -9.87 16.45 -17.67
CA LYS A 477 -9.08 15.48 -18.46
C LYS A 477 -9.59 15.33 -19.90
N TYR A 478 -10.90 15.29 -20.12
CA TYR A 478 -11.49 15.03 -21.44
C TYR A 478 -11.95 16.28 -22.18
N PHE A 479 -12.28 17.35 -21.46
CA PHE A 479 -12.86 18.57 -22.06
C PHE A 479 -12.09 19.84 -21.71
N ASN A 480 -10.93 19.72 -21.07
CA ASN A 480 -10.09 20.83 -20.62
C ASN A 480 -10.87 21.90 -19.82
N ALA A 481 -11.91 21.48 -19.08
CA ALA A 481 -12.74 22.40 -18.33
C ALA A 481 -11.93 23.20 -17.31
N GLN A 482 -12.38 24.42 -17.00
CA GLN A 482 -11.90 25.19 -15.86
C GLN A 482 -12.92 25.08 -14.74
N GLY A 483 -12.47 24.97 -13.50
CA GLY A 483 -13.39 24.75 -12.39
C GLY A 483 -12.71 24.50 -11.06
N CYS A 484 -13.52 24.22 -10.05
CA CYS A 484 -13.11 23.79 -8.73
C CYS A 484 -14.17 22.87 -8.10
N VAL A 485 -13.75 22.08 -7.12
CA VAL A 485 -14.67 21.43 -6.17
C VAL A 485 -14.91 22.39 -5.02
N VAL A 486 -16.12 22.37 -4.45
CA VAL A 486 -16.49 23.17 -3.29
C VAL A 486 -17.21 22.30 -2.29
N PHE A 487 -16.68 22.21 -1.08
CA PHE A 487 -17.30 21.52 0.05
C PHE A 487 -17.88 22.54 1.01
N THR A 488 -19.15 22.37 1.36
CA THR A 488 -19.86 23.23 2.32
C THR A 488 -20.34 22.43 3.52
N LYS A 489 -20.84 23.13 4.55
CA LYS A 489 -21.49 22.48 5.69
C LYS A 489 -22.76 21.69 5.32
N LYS A 490 -23.28 21.85 4.09
CA LYS A 490 -24.54 21.25 3.65
C LYS A 490 -24.35 20.26 2.50
N TYR A 491 -23.67 20.64 1.44
CA TYR A 491 -23.54 19.85 0.22
C TYR A 491 -22.14 19.97 -0.41
N ASP A 492 -21.83 19.03 -1.29
CA ASP A 492 -20.61 19.03 -2.10
C ASP A 492 -20.95 19.44 -3.55
N TYR A 493 -20.11 20.28 -4.14
CA TYR A 493 -20.35 20.86 -5.46
C TYR A 493 -19.14 20.73 -6.39
N VAL A 494 -19.44 20.78 -7.69
CA VAL A 494 -18.45 21.07 -8.73
C VAL A 494 -18.90 22.30 -9.49
N VAL A 495 -18.02 23.30 -9.57
CA VAL A 495 -18.20 24.50 -10.39
C VAL A 495 -17.29 24.36 -11.59
N TYR A 496 -17.82 24.42 -12.80
CA TYR A 496 -17.01 24.27 -14.01
C TYR A 496 -17.54 25.06 -15.21
N LYS A 497 -16.66 25.33 -16.16
CA LYS A 497 -16.97 25.86 -17.50
C LYS A 497 -16.07 25.19 -18.52
N PHE A 498 -16.58 24.96 -19.72
CA PHE A 498 -15.77 24.50 -20.85
C PHE A 498 -15.10 25.69 -21.54
N GLU A 499 -13.93 25.51 -22.15
CA GLU A 499 -13.24 26.62 -22.85
C GLU A 499 -14.11 27.28 -23.94
N GLN A 500 -14.96 26.48 -24.59
CA GLN A 500 -15.86 26.95 -25.64
C GLN A 500 -17.15 27.59 -25.11
N ASN A 501 -17.41 27.53 -23.79
CA ASN A 501 -18.62 28.04 -23.15
C ASN A 501 -18.29 29.05 -22.05
N SER A 502 -18.76 30.29 -22.21
CA SER A 502 -18.52 31.35 -21.22
C SER A 502 -19.34 31.19 -19.94
N LYS A 503 -20.37 30.33 -19.93
CA LYS A 503 -21.25 30.18 -18.78
C LYS A 503 -20.73 29.14 -17.80
N TRP A 504 -20.57 29.55 -16.55
CA TRP A 504 -20.32 28.65 -15.44
C TRP A 504 -21.53 27.78 -15.12
N ILE A 505 -21.25 26.52 -14.83
CA ILE A 505 -22.21 25.49 -14.41
C ILE A 505 -21.85 25.13 -12.97
N LEU A 506 -22.87 25.14 -12.11
CA LEU A 506 -22.79 24.65 -10.75
C LEU A 506 -23.57 23.35 -10.67
N TYR A 507 -22.90 22.28 -10.26
CA TYR A 507 -23.50 20.96 -10.07
C TYR A 507 -23.42 20.57 -8.60
N ASN A 508 -24.57 20.34 -7.98
CA ASN A 508 -24.66 19.79 -6.63
C ASN A 508 -24.51 18.28 -6.72
N VAL A 509 -23.41 17.76 -6.18
CA VAL A 509 -23.04 16.35 -6.26
C VAL A 509 -23.87 15.52 -5.31
N SER A 510 -24.23 16.07 -4.15
CA SER A 510 -25.06 15.42 -3.14
C SER A 510 -26.48 15.17 -3.66
N LEU A 511 -27.04 16.13 -4.41
CA LEU A 511 -28.37 16.03 -5.02
C LEU A 511 -28.36 15.50 -6.46
N GLN A 512 -27.18 15.40 -7.08
CA GLN A 512 -26.98 14.98 -8.47
C GLN A 512 -27.76 15.83 -9.49
N GLU A 513 -27.75 17.15 -9.30
CA GLU A 513 -28.45 18.08 -10.19
C GLU A 513 -27.72 19.41 -10.35
N LYS A 514 -28.05 20.14 -11.43
CA LYS A 514 -27.55 21.50 -11.65
C LYS A 514 -28.23 22.47 -10.68
N SER A 515 -27.45 23.21 -9.92
CA SER A 515 -27.94 24.23 -8.99
C SER A 515 -27.61 25.63 -9.50
N LYS A 516 -28.31 26.64 -8.98
CA LYS A 516 -28.06 28.06 -9.33
C LYS A 516 -27.12 28.75 -8.34
N LEU A 517 -27.11 28.28 -7.10
CA LEU A 517 -26.41 28.89 -5.97
C LEU A 517 -25.83 27.80 -5.09
N ILE A 518 -24.76 28.13 -4.38
CA ILE A 518 -24.14 27.26 -3.38
C ILE A 518 -24.88 27.46 -2.05
N GLU A 519 -25.35 26.37 -1.46
CA GLU A 519 -25.97 26.35 -0.13
C GLU A 519 -24.99 25.87 0.94
N GLY A 520 -25.02 26.53 2.10
CA GLY A 520 -24.18 26.25 3.26
C GLY A 520 -22.84 27.01 3.23
N GLU A 521 -22.28 27.24 4.41
CA GLU A 521 -20.97 27.88 4.58
C GLU A 521 -19.88 27.05 3.90
N ILE A 522 -19.06 27.71 3.07
CA ILE A 522 -17.93 27.08 2.39
C ILE A 522 -16.88 26.70 3.43
N ILE A 523 -16.38 25.47 3.32
CA ILE A 523 -15.32 24.96 4.18
C ILE A 523 -14.01 24.93 3.41
N LEU A 524 -14.07 24.36 2.21
CA LEU A 524 -12.91 24.11 1.37
C LEU A 524 -13.32 24.18 -0.10
N ALA A 525 -12.53 24.88 -0.90
CA ALA A 525 -12.62 24.88 -2.35
C ALA A 525 -11.24 24.71 -2.98
N PHE A 526 -11.11 23.87 -4.00
CA PHE A 526 -9.82 23.66 -4.65
C PHE A 526 -9.96 23.14 -6.08
N ASN A 527 -8.91 23.36 -6.88
CA ASN A 527 -8.77 22.77 -8.20
C ASN A 527 -7.41 22.07 -8.31
N ASN A 528 -6.84 21.94 -9.51
CA ASN A 528 -5.55 21.28 -9.69
C ASN A 528 -4.32 22.19 -9.47
N THR A 529 -4.50 23.45 -9.03
CA THR A 529 -3.42 24.43 -8.84
C THR A 529 -3.55 25.31 -7.61
N ASN A 530 -4.78 25.68 -7.21
CA ASN A 530 -5.08 26.54 -6.07
C ASN A 530 -6.14 25.92 -5.14
N SER A 531 -6.13 26.35 -3.89
CA SER A 531 -7.09 26.01 -2.86
C SER A 531 -7.41 27.20 -1.97
N TYR A 532 -8.58 27.13 -1.35
CA TYR A 532 -9.13 28.07 -0.39
C TYR A 532 -9.78 27.26 0.74
N CYS A 533 -9.24 27.36 1.96
CA CYS A 533 -9.73 26.66 3.14
C CYS A 533 -10.11 27.68 4.22
N VAL A 534 -11.41 27.76 4.54
CA VAL A 534 -11.94 28.71 5.54
C VAL A 534 -11.48 28.33 6.95
N VAL A 535 -11.22 27.04 7.19
CA VAL A 535 -10.86 26.53 8.52
C VAL A 535 -9.38 26.76 8.85
N GLN A 536 -8.49 26.77 7.85
CA GLN A 536 -7.03 26.91 8.01
C GLN A 536 -6.49 28.33 7.77
N ASN A 537 -7.21 29.23 7.09
CA ASN A 537 -6.64 30.51 6.64
C ASN A 537 -7.52 31.72 6.95
N LYS A 538 -6.99 32.62 7.80
CA LYS A 538 -7.45 34.02 7.94
C LYS A 538 -6.78 34.98 6.94
N ASN A 539 -5.89 34.51 6.05
CA ASN A 539 -5.15 35.36 5.11
C ASN A 539 -5.89 35.59 3.77
N CYS A 540 -5.93 36.86 3.34
CA CYS A 540 -6.76 37.37 2.23
C CYS A 540 -6.40 36.89 0.81
N GLU A 541 -5.16 36.50 0.51
CA GLU A 541 -4.75 36.27 -0.90
C GLU A 541 -5.37 35.01 -1.54
N LYS A 542 -5.56 33.94 -0.77
CA LYS A 542 -6.21 32.70 -1.26
C LYS A 542 -7.73 32.86 -1.42
N GLN A 543 -8.32 33.81 -0.69
CA GLN A 543 -9.71 34.22 -0.82
C GLN A 543 -9.94 34.96 -2.15
N GLU A 544 -8.98 35.79 -2.58
CA GLU A 544 -9.07 36.54 -3.85
C GLU A 544 -9.15 35.62 -5.07
N TRP A 545 -8.38 34.52 -5.12
CA TRP A 545 -8.49 33.56 -6.24
C TRP A 545 -9.91 33.02 -6.39
N PHE A 546 -10.51 32.59 -5.28
CA PHE A 546 -11.84 32.00 -5.31
C PHE A 546 -12.91 33.06 -5.62
N GLN A 547 -12.84 34.22 -4.98
CA GLN A 547 -13.78 35.32 -5.22
C GLN A 547 -13.68 35.89 -6.63
N ASN A 548 -12.47 36.11 -7.17
CA ASN A 548 -12.27 36.67 -8.51
C ASN A 548 -12.77 35.72 -9.62
N ASN A 549 -12.72 34.41 -9.41
CA ASN A 549 -13.10 33.43 -10.42
C ASN A 549 -14.55 32.93 -10.28
N PHE A 550 -15.08 32.91 -9.06
CA PHE A 550 -16.35 32.26 -8.74
C PHE A 550 -17.33 33.14 -7.93
N GLY A 551 -16.95 34.35 -7.54
CA GLY A 551 -17.73 35.22 -6.64
C GLY A 551 -19.17 35.51 -7.10
N ASP A 552 -19.41 35.59 -8.41
CA ASP A 552 -20.76 35.79 -8.97
C ASP A 552 -21.70 34.58 -8.78
N ILE A 553 -21.13 33.37 -8.66
CA ILE A 553 -21.85 32.11 -8.46
C ILE A 553 -21.99 31.82 -6.96
N VAL A 554 -21.02 32.31 -6.18
CA VAL A 554 -20.92 32.19 -4.71
C VAL A 554 -21.58 33.39 -4.02
N LYS A 555 -22.73 33.89 -4.51
CA LYS A 555 -23.49 34.86 -3.71
C LYS A 555 -24.01 34.16 -2.45
N GLU A 556 -23.20 34.21 -1.41
CA GLU A 556 -23.53 33.75 -0.07
C GLU A 556 -24.77 34.49 0.43
N GLU A 557 -25.68 33.76 1.09
CA GLU A 557 -26.40 34.33 2.22
C GLU A 557 -25.37 34.59 3.34
N MET A 558 -24.47 35.58 3.13
CA MET A 558 -23.76 36.19 4.24
C MET A 558 -24.83 36.96 5.02
N TYR A 559 -25.32 36.38 6.12
CA TYR A 559 -26.07 36.94 7.26
C TYR A 559 -27.22 36.01 7.66
N GLY A 560 -26.90 35.12 8.60
CA GLY A 560 -27.84 34.28 9.35
C GLY A 560 -27.12 33.55 10.47
#